data_AF-A0A3A9F016-F1
#
_entry.id   AF-A0A3A9F016-F1
#
_cell.length_a   1.000
_cell.length_b   1.000
_cell.length_c   1.000
_cell.angle_alpha   90.00
_cell.angle_beta   90.00
_cell.angle_gamma   90.00
#
_symmetry.space_group_name_H-M   'P 1'
#
loop_
_entity.id
_entity.type
_entity.pdbx_description
1 polymer ?
#
loop_
_entity_poly.entity_id
_entity_poly.type
_entity_poly.pdbx_seq_one_letter_code
_entity_poly.pdbx_strand_id
1 'polypeptide(L)'
;MKKNKEKLLILFIVIIILFLIYLMMPYLTINKLTIKYGTEFLSLYTENGFYEEIEYLKVLQYRDEKADMYYMDNDRLKKELSGLNNNYAAVLYIEENHSSASVFIFADVNGEWRLSSWHLIWSVSGTADGFIWPYYF
;
A
#
# COMPACT_ATOMS: atom_id res chain seq x y z
N MET A 1 -38.38 28.60 -6.10
CA MET A 1 -37.22 28.53 -5.18
C MET A 1 -36.97 27.15 -4.56
N LYS A 2 -37.98 26.46 -3.98
CA LYS A 2 -37.80 25.17 -3.28
C LYS A 2 -37.24 24.03 -4.17
N LYS A 3 -37.79 23.86 -5.39
CA LYS A 3 -37.35 22.88 -6.41
C LYS A 3 -35.89 23.02 -6.84
N ASN A 4 -35.34 24.24 -6.82
CA ASN A 4 -33.93 24.49 -7.17
C ASN A 4 -33.00 24.11 -6.02
N LYS A 5 -33.45 24.26 -4.76
CA LYS A 5 -32.71 23.82 -3.57
C LYS A 5 -32.64 22.29 -3.51
N GLU A 6 -33.72 21.59 -3.86
CA GLU A 6 -33.74 20.12 -3.93
C GLU A 6 -32.80 19.56 -5.01
N LYS A 7 -32.80 20.14 -6.21
CA LYS A 7 -31.85 19.77 -7.28
C LYS A 7 -30.39 20.03 -6.89
N LEU A 8 -30.12 21.16 -6.22
CA LEU A 8 -28.78 21.49 -5.73
C LEU A 8 -28.32 20.51 -4.64
N LEU A 9 -29.23 20.12 -3.74
CA LEU A 9 -28.95 19.11 -2.70
C LEU A 9 -28.63 17.75 -3.33
N ILE A 10 -29.41 17.30 -4.32
CA ILE A 10 -29.14 16.04 -5.04
C ILE A 10 -27.79 16.10 -5.73
N LEU A 11 -27.47 17.20 -6.42
CA LEU A 11 -26.16 17.37 -7.07
C LEU A 11 -25.02 17.29 -6.06
N PHE A 12 -25.17 17.94 -4.89
CA PHE A 12 -24.18 17.89 -3.83
C PHE A 12 -23.97 16.46 -3.29
N ILE A 13 -25.06 15.71 -3.09
CA ILE A 13 -24.99 14.30 -2.67
C ILE A 13 -24.26 13.46 -3.72
N VAL A 14 -24.54 13.65 -5.01
CA VAL A 14 -23.85 12.93 -6.09
C VAL A 14 -22.34 13.23 -6.08
N ILE A 15 -21.96 14.50 -5.91
CA ILE A 15 -20.55 14.89 -5.81
C ILE A 15 -19.86 14.20 -4.62
N ILE A 16 -20.52 14.16 -3.46
CA ILE A 16 -19.99 13.46 -2.28
C ILE A 16 -19.81 11.97 -2.57
N ILE A 17 -20.79 11.32 -3.19
CA ILE A 17 -20.71 9.88 -3.52
C ILE A 17 -19.53 9.61 -4.46
N LEU A 18 -19.37 10.42 -5.52
CA LEU A 18 -18.24 10.29 -6.44
C LEU A 18 -16.90 10.50 -5.73
N PHE A 19 -16.83 11.45 -4.79
CA PHE A 19 -15.65 11.67 -3.96
C PHE A 19 -15.35 10.47 -3.05
N LEU A 20 -16.35 9.88 -2.41
CA LEU A 20 -16.18 8.67 -1.60
C LEU A 20 -15.71 7.47 -2.44
N ILE A 21 -16.25 7.29 -3.65
CA ILE A 21 -15.78 6.26 -4.59
C ILE A 21 -14.32 6.49 -4.96
N TYR A 22 -13.93 7.74 -5.25
CA TYR A 22 -12.55 8.10 -5.55
C TYR A 22 -11.61 7.74 -4.38
N LEU A 23 -12.00 8.00 -3.13
CA LEU A 23 -11.21 7.61 -1.97
C LEU A 23 -10.99 6.09 -1.85
N MET A 24 -11.88 5.28 -2.42
CA MET A 24 -11.75 3.81 -2.40
C MET A 24 -10.83 3.25 -3.50
N MET A 25 -10.50 4.04 -4.53
CA MET A 25 -9.74 3.58 -5.70
C MET A 25 -8.38 2.92 -5.36
N PRO A 26 -7.58 3.43 -4.39
CA PRO A 26 -6.31 2.80 -4.13
C PRO A 26 -6.44 1.45 -3.42
N TYR A 27 -7.49 1.20 -2.62
CA TYR A 27 -7.74 -0.15 -2.09
C TYR A 27 -8.00 -1.16 -3.20
N LEU A 28 -8.79 -0.78 -4.20
CA LEU A 28 -9.07 -1.63 -5.35
C LEU A 28 -7.79 -1.94 -6.13
N THR A 29 -6.94 -0.92 -6.29
CA THR A 29 -5.64 -1.07 -6.98
C THR A 29 -4.71 -2.01 -6.22
N ILE A 30 -4.55 -1.83 -4.90
CA ILE A 30 -3.73 -2.71 -4.05
C ILE A 30 -4.25 -4.15 -4.10
N ASN A 31 -5.55 -4.37 -3.96
CA ASN A 31 -6.12 -5.72 -4.01
C ASN A 31 -5.93 -6.36 -5.40
N LYS A 32 -6.13 -5.61 -6.49
CA LYS A 32 -5.84 -6.07 -7.85
C LYS A 32 -4.38 -6.50 -7.99
N LEU A 33 -3.43 -5.66 -7.57
CA LEU A 33 -2.00 -5.95 -7.63
C LEU A 33 -1.63 -7.16 -6.77
N THR A 34 -2.20 -7.24 -5.57
CA THR A 34 -1.96 -8.36 -4.65
C THR A 34 -2.45 -9.68 -5.21
N ILE A 35 -3.65 -9.71 -5.81
CA ILE A 35 -4.18 -10.92 -6.49
C ILE A 35 -3.31 -11.30 -7.69
N LYS A 36 -2.84 -10.32 -8.46
CA LYS A 36 -2.10 -10.55 -9.70
C LYS A 36 -0.65 -10.98 -9.48
N TYR A 37 0.03 -10.39 -8.49
CA TYR A 37 1.48 -10.52 -8.32
C TYR A 37 1.91 -10.99 -6.94
N GLY A 38 1.01 -11.04 -5.95
CA GLY A 38 1.37 -11.30 -4.55
C GLY A 38 2.08 -12.63 -4.31
N THR A 39 1.78 -13.65 -5.11
CA THR A 39 2.43 -14.97 -5.00
C THR A 39 3.93 -14.92 -5.33
N GLU A 40 4.40 -13.98 -6.16
CA GLU A 40 5.83 -13.79 -6.46
C GLU A 40 6.63 -13.39 -5.20
N PHE A 41 5.96 -12.81 -4.21
CA PHE A 41 6.58 -12.22 -3.02
C PHE A 41 6.32 -13.03 -1.75
N LEU A 42 5.49 -14.08 -1.80
CA LEU A 42 5.03 -14.79 -0.60
C LEU A 42 6.17 -15.42 0.20
N SER A 43 7.23 -15.89 -0.45
CA SER A 43 8.38 -16.52 0.23
C SER A 43 9.55 -15.56 0.49
N LEU A 44 9.59 -14.41 -0.19
CA LEU A 44 10.78 -13.54 -0.21
C LEU A 44 11.03 -12.81 1.11
N TYR A 45 10.05 -12.76 2.02
CA TYR A 45 10.26 -12.18 3.35
C TYR A 45 11.23 -13.03 4.20
N THR A 46 11.22 -14.35 4.03
CA THR A 46 12.02 -15.28 4.84
C THR A 46 13.51 -15.20 4.53
N GLU A 47 13.88 -14.83 3.30
CA GLU A 47 15.28 -14.74 2.84
C GLU A 47 16.10 -13.72 3.64
N ASN A 48 15.43 -12.79 4.33
CA ASN A 48 16.06 -11.63 4.95
C ASN A 48 16.04 -11.68 6.48
N GLY A 49 15.41 -12.70 7.08
CA GLY A 49 15.38 -12.91 8.55
C GLY A 49 14.64 -11.84 9.35
N PHE A 50 13.86 -10.97 8.70
CA PHE A 50 13.10 -9.92 9.40
C PHE A 50 11.81 -10.44 10.04
N TYR A 51 11.12 -11.36 9.37
CA TYR A 51 9.91 -12.02 9.85
C TYR A 51 10.09 -13.52 9.82
N GLU A 52 9.64 -14.20 10.87
CA GLU A 52 9.57 -15.66 10.91
C GLU A 52 8.35 -16.14 10.13
N GLU A 53 7.19 -15.54 10.38
CA GLU A 53 5.93 -15.79 9.66
C GLU A 53 5.19 -14.47 9.38
N ILE A 54 4.41 -14.46 8.29
CA ILE A 54 3.54 -13.34 7.93
C ILE A 54 2.08 -13.79 7.98
N GLU A 55 1.20 -12.87 8.35
CA GLU A 55 -0.24 -13.11 8.26
C GLU A 55 -0.73 -12.90 6.82
N TYR A 56 -0.29 -11.81 6.18
CA TYR A 56 -0.56 -11.53 4.78
C TYR A 56 0.39 -10.48 4.21
N LEU A 57 0.31 -10.30 2.89
CA LEU A 57 1.01 -9.24 2.17
C LEU A 57 0.06 -8.44 1.28
N LYS A 58 0.50 -7.23 0.91
CA LYS A 58 -0.18 -6.34 -0.02
C LYS A 58 0.83 -5.74 -1.00
N VAL A 59 0.58 -5.89 -2.29
CA VAL A 59 1.41 -5.28 -3.34
C VAL A 59 0.96 -3.85 -3.56
N LEU A 60 1.80 -2.90 -3.19
CA LEU A 60 1.55 -1.46 -3.29
C LEU A 60 1.91 -0.93 -4.68
N GLN A 61 3.01 -1.46 -5.23
CA GLN A 61 3.50 -1.17 -6.57
C GLN A 61 4.12 -2.44 -7.16
N TYR A 62 3.88 -2.66 -8.44
CA TYR A 62 4.57 -3.63 -9.27
C TYR A 62 4.94 -2.96 -10.59
N ARG A 63 6.23 -2.71 -10.79
CA ARG A 63 6.76 -2.02 -11.96
C ARG A 63 6.10 -0.65 -12.13
N ASP A 64 5.42 -0.40 -13.24
CA ASP A 64 4.69 0.83 -13.56
C ASP A 64 3.26 0.87 -12.99
N GLU A 65 2.70 -0.27 -12.56
CA GLU A 65 1.39 -0.29 -11.90
C GLU A 65 1.56 -0.01 -10.40
N LYS A 66 0.98 1.09 -9.89
CA LYS A 66 1.04 1.45 -8.46
C LYS A 66 -0.29 2.01 -7.94
N ALA A 67 -0.54 1.78 -6.67
CA ALA A 67 -1.65 2.41 -5.97
C ALA A 67 -1.25 3.80 -5.44
N ASP A 68 -2.19 4.73 -5.50
CA ASP A 68 -2.00 6.04 -4.87
C ASP A 68 -2.01 5.93 -3.35
N MET A 69 -1.09 6.62 -2.69
CA MET A 69 -1.05 6.78 -1.24
C MET A 69 -1.33 8.22 -0.89
N TYR A 70 -2.49 8.47 -0.29
CA TYR A 70 -2.94 9.82 0.03
C TYR A 70 -2.20 10.40 1.23
N TYR A 71 -1.76 9.55 2.15
CA TYR A 71 -1.04 10.00 3.34
C TYR A 71 -0.01 8.95 3.79
N MET A 72 1.12 9.43 4.30
CA MET A 72 2.19 8.62 4.86
C MET A 72 3.01 9.49 5.83
N ASP A 73 3.23 9.01 7.06
CA ASP A 73 4.03 9.75 8.05
C ASP A 73 5.52 9.80 7.73
N ASN A 74 6.02 8.79 7.02
CA ASN A 74 7.44 8.63 6.73
C ASN A 74 7.81 9.30 5.39
N ASP A 75 8.29 10.55 5.45
CA ASP A 75 8.73 11.31 4.28
C ASP A 75 9.84 10.62 3.46
N ARG A 76 10.73 9.87 4.12
CA ARG A 76 11.80 9.12 3.44
C ARG A 76 11.20 8.00 2.59
N LEU A 77 10.33 7.18 3.18
CA LEU A 77 9.64 6.11 2.46
C LEU A 77 8.78 6.67 1.33
N LYS A 78 8.04 7.77 1.58
CA LYS A 78 7.25 8.45 0.55
C LYS A 78 8.10 8.89 -0.64
N LYS A 79 9.26 9.51 -0.38
CA LYS A 79 10.20 9.93 -1.42
C LYS A 79 10.74 8.71 -2.19
N GLU A 80 11.10 7.65 -1.50
CA GLU A 80 11.62 6.43 -2.10
C GLU A 80 10.58 5.76 -3.02
N LEU A 81 9.35 5.54 -2.53
CA LEU A 81 8.25 4.99 -3.31
C LEU A 81 7.91 5.85 -4.53
N SER A 82 7.97 7.18 -4.41
CA SER A 82 7.72 8.08 -5.52
C SER A 82 8.77 7.98 -6.64
N GLY A 83 9.99 7.54 -6.31
CA GLY A 83 11.12 7.40 -7.23
C GLY A 83 11.27 6.02 -7.87
N LEU A 84 10.43 5.06 -7.48
CA LEU A 84 10.49 3.71 -8.04
C LEU A 84 10.03 3.68 -9.51
N ASN A 85 10.80 2.99 -10.34
CA ASN A 85 10.52 2.78 -11.76
C ASN A 85 10.09 1.33 -12.04
N ASN A 86 10.06 0.95 -13.32
CA ASN A 86 9.54 -0.33 -13.81
C ASN A 86 10.39 -1.55 -13.40
N ASN A 87 11.54 -1.33 -12.76
CA ASN A 87 12.42 -2.38 -12.26
C ASN A 87 12.19 -2.66 -10.77
N TYR A 88 11.16 -2.09 -10.15
CA TYR A 88 10.91 -2.25 -8.72
C TYR A 88 9.49 -2.73 -8.41
N ALA A 89 9.35 -3.36 -7.25
CA ALA A 89 8.08 -3.63 -6.61
C ALA A 89 8.15 -3.17 -5.15
N ALA A 90 7.03 -2.68 -4.63
CA ALA A 90 6.88 -2.34 -3.22
C ALA A 90 5.79 -3.22 -2.63
N VAL A 91 6.15 -3.97 -1.59
CA VAL A 91 5.28 -4.95 -0.96
C VAL A 91 5.24 -4.66 0.52
N LEU A 92 4.03 -4.55 1.03
CA LEU A 92 3.73 -4.41 2.43
C LEU A 92 3.51 -5.80 3.01
N TYR A 93 4.20 -6.12 4.10
CA TYR A 93 4.05 -7.36 4.84
C TYR A 93 3.52 -7.06 6.23
N ILE A 94 2.57 -7.88 6.68
CA ILE A 94 2.04 -7.88 8.03
C ILE A 94 2.54 -9.14 8.71
N GLU A 95 3.27 -8.97 9.79
CA GLU A 95 3.78 -10.06 10.61
C GLU A 95 2.62 -10.77 11.31
N GLU A 96 2.81 -12.05 11.61
CA GLU A 96 1.82 -12.86 12.31
C GLU A 96 1.29 -12.17 13.59
N ASN A 97 0.02 -12.41 13.90
CA ASN A 97 -0.70 -11.82 15.03
C ASN A 97 -0.82 -10.28 14.97
N HIS A 98 -0.71 -9.70 13.76
CA HIS A 98 -0.64 -8.25 13.56
C HIS A 98 0.40 -7.59 14.50
N SER A 99 1.56 -8.23 14.66
CA SER A 99 2.58 -7.78 15.60
C SER A 99 3.47 -6.65 15.05
N SER A 100 3.61 -6.57 13.72
CA SER A 100 4.25 -5.45 13.04
C SER A 100 3.84 -5.34 11.56
N ALA A 101 4.13 -4.20 10.95
CA ALA A 101 3.99 -4.00 9.51
C ALA A 101 5.24 -3.34 8.91
N SER A 102 5.66 -3.82 7.75
CA SER A 102 6.84 -3.32 7.05
C SER A 102 6.62 -3.23 5.55
N VAL A 103 7.19 -2.21 4.93
CA VAL A 103 7.29 -2.11 3.47
C VAL A 103 8.67 -2.58 3.02
N PHE A 104 8.67 -3.57 2.14
CA PHE A 104 9.84 -4.13 1.49
C PHE A 104 9.83 -3.65 0.03
N ILE A 105 10.97 -3.17 -0.44
CA ILE A 105 11.16 -2.76 -1.82
C ILE A 105 12.08 -3.75 -2.50
N PHE A 106 11.60 -4.39 -3.54
CA PHE A 106 12.34 -5.35 -4.35
C PHE A 106 12.76 -4.71 -5.67
N ALA A 107 13.98 -5.02 -6.10
CA ALA A 107 14.48 -4.72 -7.43
C ALA A 107 14.48 -5.97 -8.29
N ASP A 108 14.09 -5.84 -9.55
CA ASP A 108 14.21 -6.88 -10.56
C ASP A 108 15.67 -6.94 -11.03
N VAL A 109 16.32 -8.06 -10.71
CA VAL A 109 17.68 -8.38 -11.14
C VAL A 109 17.60 -9.59 -12.06
N ASN A 110 17.58 -9.33 -13.37
CA ASN A 110 17.53 -10.35 -14.43
C ASN A 110 16.31 -11.29 -14.36
N GLY A 111 15.14 -10.76 -14.02
CA GLY A 111 13.89 -11.52 -13.90
C GLY A 111 13.63 -12.09 -12.51
N GLU A 112 14.52 -11.86 -11.55
CA GLU A 112 14.37 -12.28 -10.17
C GLU A 112 14.23 -11.09 -9.24
N TRP A 113 13.24 -11.12 -8.35
CA TRP A 113 13.06 -10.09 -7.33
C TRP A 113 14.07 -10.26 -6.20
N ARG A 114 14.83 -9.19 -5.92
CA ARG A 114 15.83 -9.14 -4.84
C ARG A 114 15.54 -7.97 -3.91
N LEU A 115 15.65 -8.17 -2.60
CA LEU A 115 15.38 -7.12 -1.63
C LEU A 115 16.39 -5.97 -1.84
N SER A 116 15.86 -4.76 -2.06
CA SER A 116 16.65 -3.54 -2.23
C SER A 116 16.63 -2.68 -0.98
N SER A 117 15.48 -2.57 -0.31
CA SER A 117 15.35 -1.82 0.94
C SER A 117 14.14 -2.29 1.76
N TRP A 118 14.15 -1.92 3.04
CA TRP A 118 13.15 -2.31 4.02
C TRP A 118 12.85 -1.13 4.95
N HIS A 119 11.58 -0.96 5.29
CA HIS A 119 11.10 0.07 6.22
C HIS A 119 10.03 -0.51 7.15
N LEU A 120 10.34 -0.57 8.45
CA LEU A 120 9.34 -0.83 9.49
C LEU A 120 8.39 0.38 9.58
N ILE A 121 7.09 0.11 9.50
CA ILE A 121 6.05 1.14 9.60
C ILE A 121 5.61 1.27 11.06
N TRP A 122 5.21 0.16 11.68
CA TRP A 122 4.84 0.11 13.09
C TRP A 122 5.12 -1.29 13.66
N SER A 123 5.23 -1.38 15.00
CA SER A 123 5.36 -2.65 15.72
C SER A 123 4.78 -2.54 17.13
N VAL A 124 4.12 -3.61 17.61
CA VAL A 124 3.55 -3.69 18.97
C VAL A 124 4.64 -3.69 20.05
N SER A 125 5.77 -4.35 19.80
CA SER A 125 6.87 -4.50 20.76
C SER A 125 7.99 -3.47 20.57
N GLY A 126 7.99 -2.77 19.43
CA GLY A 126 8.99 -1.78 19.06
C GLY A 126 8.61 -0.34 19.41
N THR A 127 9.45 0.60 18.97
CA THR A 127 9.21 2.05 19.07
C THR A 127 8.69 2.65 17.78
N ALA A 128 8.51 1.84 16.74
CA ALA A 128 7.99 2.29 15.46
C ALA A 128 6.47 2.44 15.55
N ASP A 129 5.98 3.63 15.21
CA ASP A 129 4.56 3.96 15.15
C ASP A 129 4.36 4.91 13.96
N GLY A 130 3.68 4.41 12.93
CA GLY A 130 3.57 5.10 11.65
C GLY A 130 2.34 4.65 10.88
N PHE A 131 1.85 5.53 10.01
CA PHE A 131 0.58 5.36 9.34
C PHE A 131 0.68 5.59 7.83
N ILE A 132 -0.09 4.81 7.05
CA ILE A 132 -0.24 4.91 5.60
C ILE A 132 -1.75 4.91 5.28
N TRP A 133 -2.22 5.81 4.40
CA TRP A 133 -3.62 5.81 3.90
C TRP A 133 -3.63 5.63 2.38
N PRO A 134 -4.48 4.75 1.82
CA PRO A 134 -5.66 4.20 2.49
C PRO A 134 -5.48 2.88 3.23
N TYR A 135 -4.31 2.24 3.15
CA TYR A 135 -4.09 1.00 3.89
C TYR A 135 -3.65 1.29 5.33
N TYR A 136 -4.64 1.49 6.20
CA TYR A 136 -4.47 1.43 7.64
C TYR A 136 -4.56 -0.02 8.12
N PHE A 137 -3.81 -0.32 9.17
CA PHE A 137 -3.43 -1.65 9.61
C PHE A 137 -4.17 -2.08 10.86
#